data_AF-A0A7S9D583-F1
#
_entry.id   AF-A0A7S9D583-F1
#
_cell.length_a   1.000
_cell.length_b   1.000
_cell.length_c   1.000
_cell.angle_alpha   90.00
_cell.angle_beta   90.00
_cell.angle_gamma   90.00
#
_symmetry.space_group_name_H-M   'P 1'
#
loop_
_entity.id
_entity.type
_entity.pdbx_description
1 polymer ?
#
loop_
_entity_poly.entity_id
_entity_poly.type
_entity_poly.pdbx_seq_one_letter_code
_entity_poly.pdbx_strand_id
1 'polypeptide(L)'
;MWNAIAPLLEFVDRYHGLIIGFAALAAVLLLNQLIYRRSWTSYPTREDYLAAHPGCATADGVVCDRCRQKASSMPVKGAGRIYRCAWCETDLYRVDRG
;
A
#
# COMPACT_ATOMS: atom_id res chain seq x y z
N MET A 1 22.85 19.41 33.53
CA MET A 1 22.22 18.94 32.26
C MET A 1 20.95 18.12 32.47
N TRP A 2 20.62 17.66 33.69
CA TRP A 2 19.38 16.91 33.98
C TRP A 2 18.09 17.73 33.84
N ASN A 3 18.13 19.03 34.18
CA ASN A 3 16.96 19.92 34.06
C ASN A 3 16.49 20.14 32.62
N ALA A 4 17.33 19.88 31.61
CA ALA A 4 16.97 20.03 30.20
C ALA A 4 16.25 18.80 29.61
N ILE A 5 16.39 17.63 30.24
CA ILE A 5 15.87 16.35 29.73
C ILE A 5 14.56 15.96 30.45
N ALA A 6 14.35 16.46 31.67
CA ALA A 6 13.12 16.30 32.44
C ALA A 6 11.83 16.57 31.65
N PRO A 7 11.68 17.69 30.89
CA PRO A 7 10.44 17.94 30.14
C PRO A 7 10.23 16.93 29.00
N LEU A 8 11.30 16.39 28.42
CA LEU A 8 11.21 15.36 27.38
C LEU A 8 10.75 14.02 27.97
N LEU A 9 11.27 13.66 29.15
CA LEU A 9 10.90 12.43 29.84
C LEU A 9 9.44 12.47 30.30
N GLU A 10 8.97 13.59 30.86
CA GLU A 10 7.56 13.78 31.22
C GLU A 10 6.64 13.72 30.00
N PHE A 11 7.08 14.29 28.87
CA PHE A 11 6.33 14.19 27.61
C PHE A 11 6.22 12.75 27.13
N VAL A 12 7.32 12.00 27.12
CA VAL A 12 7.33 10.60 26.73
C VAL A 12 6.46 9.78 27.67
N ASP A 13 6.58 9.96 28.98
CA ASP A 13 5.77 9.25 29.97
C ASP A 13 4.27 9.56 29.80
N ARG A 14 3.91 10.82 29.54
CA ARG A 14 2.51 11.22 29.31
C ARG A 14 1.93 10.65 28.01
N TYR A 15 2.74 10.51 26.96
CA TYR A 15 2.26 10.17 25.62
C TYR A 15 2.80 8.84 25.06
N HIS A 16 3.46 8.01 25.87
CA HIS A 16 4.14 6.79 25.42
C HIS A 16 3.20 5.88 24.61
N GLY A 17 1.94 5.72 25.04
CA GLY A 17 0.95 4.92 24.32
C GLY A 17 0.68 5.43 22.90
N LEU A 18 0.53 6.75 22.72
CA LEU A 18 0.33 7.36 21.40
C LEU A 18 1.60 7.25 20.55
N ILE A 19 2.77 7.50 21.15
CA ILE A 19 4.07 7.38 20.48
C ILE A 19 4.26 5.97 19.94
N ILE A 20 4.01 4.95 20.76
CA ILE A 20 4.09 3.54 20.36
C ILE A 20 3.08 3.24 19.26
N GLY A 21 1.83 3.70 19.41
CA GLY A 21 0.78 3.48 18.40
C GLY A 21 1.14 4.06 17.04
N PHE A 22 1.57 5.33 16.99
CA PHE A 22 1.99 5.97 15.74
C PHE A 22 3.26 5.35 15.17
N ALA A 23 4.23 4.97 16.00
CA ALA A 23 5.44 4.29 15.57
C ALA A 23 5.13 2.92 14.94
N ALA A 24 4.24 2.13 15.56
CA ALA A 24 3.81 0.84 15.03
C ALA A 24 3.08 1.01 13.69
N LEU A 25 2.15 1.97 13.59
CA LEU A 25 1.46 2.27 12.33
C LEU A 25 2.46 2.68 11.24
N ALA A 26 3.39 3.58 11.55
CA ALA A 26 4.42 4.00 10.60
C ALA A 26 5.28 2.82 10.14
N ALA A 27 5.69 1.94 11.06
CA ALA A 27 6.45 0.74 10.74
C ALA A 27 5.69 -0.20 9.80
N VAL A 28 4.40 -0.45 10.06
CA VAL A 28 3.54 -1.28 9.19
C VAL A 28 3.43 -0.68 7.80
N LEU A 29 3.18 0.63 7.68
CA LEU A 29 3.06 1.30 6.39
C LEU A 29 4.37 1.28 5.60
N LEU A 30 5.51 1.47 6.28
CA LEU A 30 6.84 1.39 5.65
C LEU A 30 7.18 -0.03 5.21
N LEU A 31 6.90 -1.03 6.05
CA LEU A 31 7.13 -2.43 5.72
C LEU A 31 6.27 -2.85 4.53
N ASN A 32 5.00 -2.44 4.51
CA ASN A 32 4.10 -2.68 3.39
C ASN A 32 4.67 -2.10 2.08
N GLN A 33 5.11 -0.83 2.10
CA GLN A 33 5.75 -0.20 0.95
C GLN A 33 7.03 -0.93 0.51
N LEU A 34 7.83 -1.44 1.45
CA LEU A 34 9.05 -2.18 1.15
C LEU A 34 8.75 -3.52 0.46
N ILE A 35 7.74 -4.26 0.94
CA ILE A 35 7.31 -5.53 0.36
C ILE A 35 6.86 -5.31 -1.08
N TYR A 36 5.94 -4.37 -1.32
CA TYR A 36 5.44 -4.07 -2.66
C TYR A 36 6.53 -3.61 -3.62
N ARG A 37 7.49 -2.80 -3.14
CA ARG A 37 8.65 -2.40 -3.95
C ARG A 37 9.54 -3.58 -4.32
N ARG A 38 9.81 -4.49 -3.37
CA ARG A 38 10.67 -5.66 -3.61
C ARG A 38 10.04 -6.62 -4.61
N SER A 39 8.73 -6.81 -4.53
CA SER A 39 7.97 -7.68 -5.43
C SER A 39 7.47 -6.95 -6.69
N TRP A 40 7.96 -5.74 -6.97
CA TRP A 40 7.37 -4.89 -8.01
C TRP A 40 7.29 -5.59 -9.38
N THR A 41 8.35 -6.26 -9.79
CA THR A 41 8.42 -6.93 -11.10
C THR A 41 7.63 -8.23 -11.19
N SER A 42 7.21 -8.82 -10.05
CA SER A 42 6.37 -10.02 -10.06
C SER A 42 4.91 -9.73 -10.35
N TYR A 43 4.48 -8.47 -10.23
CA TYR A 43 3.12 -8.07 -10.58
C TYR A 43 2.99 -7.89 -12.10
N PRO A 44 1.92 -8.42 -12.71
CA PRO A 44 1.70 -8.27 -14.15
C PRO A 44 1.42 -6.81 -14.49
N THR A 45 1.73 -6.40 -15.72
CA THR A 45 1.30 -5.09 -16.24
C THR A 45 -0.21 -5.09 -16.50
N ARG A 46 -0.78 -3.91 -16.76
CA ARG A 46 -2.20 -3.80 -17.10
C ARG A 46 -2.52 -4.61 -18.36
N GLU A 47 -1.64 -4.53 -19.35
CA GLU A 47 -1.75 -5.21 -20.63
C GLU A 47 -1.70 -6.73 -20.43
N ASP A 48 -0.75 -7.23 -19.64
CA ASP A 48 -0.62 -8.66 -19.33
C ASP A 48 -1.88 -9.20 -18.62
N TYR A 49 -2.40 -8.46 -17.63
CA TYR A 49 -3.60 -8.85 -16.91
C TYR A 49 -4.84 -8.90 -17.83
N LEU A 50 -5.00 -7.91 -18.72
CA LEU A 50 -6.12 -7.89 -19.67
C LEU A 50 -5.98 -8.93 -20.78
N ALA A 51 -4.75 -9.29 -21.16
CA ALA A 51 -4.51 -10.39 -22.08
C ALA A 51 -4.92 -11.74 -21.47
N ALA A 52 -4.64 -11.95 -20.18
CA ALA A 52 -5.09 -13.13 -19.46
C ALA A 52 -6.61 -13.13 -19.18
N HIS A 53 -7.20 -11.94 -19.00
CA HIS A 53 -8.60 -11.77 -18.60
C HIS A 53 -9.33 -10.70 -19.45
N PRO A 54 -9.60 -10.96 -20.74
CA PRO A 54 -10.16 -9.95 -21.65
C PRO A 54 -11.54 -9.44 -21.21
N GLY A 55 -12.34 -10.28 -20.55
CA GLY A 55 -13.65 -9.89 -20.01
C GLY A 55 -13.59 -8.94 -18.81
N CYS A 56 -12.41 -8.61 -18.29
CA CYS A 56 -12.24 -7.68 -17.16
C CYS A 56 -12.09 -6.22 -17.59
N ALA A 57 -11.96 -5.93 -18.89
CA ALA A 57 -12.06 -4.58 -19.41
C ALA A 57 -13.54 -4.15 -19.49
N THR A 58 -13.90 -3.10 -18.76
CA THR A 58 -15.25 -2.50 -18.80
C THR A 58 -15.14 -1.02 -19.15
N ALA A 59 -16.27 -0.38 -19.51
CA ALA A 59 -16.32 1.05 -19.82
C ALA A 59 -15.85 1.94 -18.65
N ASP A 60 -16.04 1.46 -17.42
CA ASP A 60 -15.67 2.14 -16.17
C ASP A 60 -14.22 1.85 -15.72
N GLY A 61 -13.49 1.00 -16.46
CA GLY A 61 -12.15 0.57 -16.12
C GLY A 61 -12.02 -0.95 -15.96
N VAL A 62 -10.97 -1.38 -15.25
CA VAL A 62 -10.65 -2.80 -15.07
C VAL A 62 -11.29 -3.34 -13.80
N VAL A 63 -11.96 -4.49 -13.89
CA VAL A 63 -12.55 -5.20 -12.75
C VAL A 63 -11.74 -6.44 -12.38
N CYS A 64 -11.93 -6.94 -11.15
CA CYS A 64 -11.32 -8.18 -10.71
C CYS A 64 -11.89 -9.40 -11.44
N ASP A 65 -11.04 -10.34 -11.85
CA ASP A 65 -11.47 -11.58 -12.50
C ASP A 65 -12.35 -12.46 -11.59
N ARG A 66 -12.06 -12.47 -10.28
CA ARG A 66 -12.74 -13.37 -9.32
C ARG A 66 -14.12 -12.89 -8.92
N CYS A 67 -14.25 -11.62 -8.58
CA CYS A 67 -15.47 -11.08 -7.96
C CYS A 67 -16.12 -9.95 -8.75
N ARG A 68 -15.55 -9.56 -9.90
CA ARG A 68 -16.07 -8.52 -10.80
C ARG A 68 -16.25 -7.13 -10.16
N GLN A 69 -15.69 -6.93 -8.98
CA GLN A 69 -15.70 -5.64 -8.28
C GLN A 69 -14.61 -4.71 -8.82
N LYS A 70 -14.82 -3.40 -8.64
CA LYS A 70 -13.89 -2.36 -9.09
C LYS A 70 -12.52 -2.48 -8.40
N ALA A 71 -11.46 -2.23 -9.16
CA ALA A 71 -10.11 -2.13 -8.63
C ALA A 71 -9.92 -0.79 -7.88
N SER A 72 -9.18 -0.84 -6.78
CA SER A 72 -8.64 0.32 -6.08
C SER A 72 -7.14 0.41 -6.34
N SER A 73 -6.63 1.63 -6.48
CA SER A 73 -5.20 1.86 -6.68
C SER A 73 -4.52 2.26 -5.38
N MET A 74 -3.37 1.65 -5.10
CA MET A 74 -2.49 2.03 -4.01
C MET A 74 -1.16 2.56 -4.56
N PRO A 75 -0.69 3.74 -4.13
CA PRO A 75 0.62 4.25 -4.54
C PRO A 75 1.74 3.45 -3.88
N VAL A 76 2.72 3.03 -4.69
CA VAL A 76 3.97 2.44 -4.22
C VAL A 76 5.06 3.45 -4.46
N LYS A 77 5.54 4.09 -3.38
CA LYS A 77 6.54 5.17 -3.44
C LYS A 77 7.71 4.70 -4.31
N GLY A 78 8.23 5.55 -5.18
CA GLY A 78 9.40 5.24 -6.03
C GLY A 78 9.24 4.14 -7.09
N ALA A 79 8.07 3.49 -7.21
CA ALA A 79 7.84 2.46 -8.23
C ALA A 79 6.66 2.80 -9.16
N GLY A 80 5.50 3.16 -8.60
CA GLY A 80 4.29 3.40 -9.40
C GLY A 80 3.01 3.24 -8.60
N ARG A 81 2.00 2.58 -9.20
CA ARG A 81 0.73 2.24 -8.56
C ARG A 81 0.42 0.76 -8.75
N ILE A 82 -0.05 0.11 -7.69
CA ILE A 82 -0.62 -1.23 -7.78
C ILE A 82 -2.14 -1.15 -7.72
N TYR A 83 -2.80 -1.88 -8.61
CA TYR A 83 -4.25 -2.00 -8.65
C TYR A 83 -4.65 -3.32 -7.98
N ARG A 84 -5.49 -3.22 -6.96
CA ARG A 84 -5.95 -4.34 -6.13
C ARG A 84 -7.47 -4.32 -6.07
N CYS A 85 -8.12 -5.47 -6.01
CA CYS A 85 -9.56 -5.50 -5.77
C CYS A 85 -9.87 -4.99 -4.35
N ALA A 86 -10.80 -4.04 -4.22
CA ALA A 86 -11.20 -3.53 -2.90
C ALA A 86 -12.01 -4.54 -2.08
N TRP A 87 -12.58 -5.57 -2.72
CA TRP A 87 -13.46 -6.54 -2.07
C TRP A 87 -12.74 -7.84 -1.69
N CYS A 88 -12.12 -8.51 -2.67
CA CYS A 88 -11.41 -9.77 -2.43
C CYS A 88 -9.91 -9.59 -2.26
N GLU A 89 -9.44 -8.33 -2.22
CA GLU A 89 -8.07 -8.03 -1.82
C GLU A 89 -7.00 -8.72 -2.71
N THR A 90 -7.37 -9.06 -3.94
CA THR A 90 -6.46 -9.68 -4.91
C THR A 90 -5.70 -8.59 -5.67
N ASP A 91 -4.37 -8.65 -5.67
CA ASP A 91 -3.53 -7.78 -6.49
C ASP A 91 -3.74 -8.14 -7.96
N LEU A 92 -4.08 -7.15 -8.79
CA LEU A 92 -4.49 -7.35 -10.18
C LEU A 92 -3.35 -7.06 -11.15
N TYR A 93 -2.86 -5.82 -11.15
CA TYR A 93 -1.79 -5.37 -12.04
C TYR A 93 -1.06 -4.14 -11.48
N ARG A 94 0.13 -3.89 -11.99
CA ARG A 94 0.91 -2.68 -11.72
C ARG A 94 0.87 -1.69 -12.88
N VAL A 95 1.06 -0.42 -12.54
CA VAL A 95 1.33 0.67 -13.47
C VAL A 95 2.61 1.36 -13.01
N ASP A 96 3.63 1.31 -13.84
CA ASP A 96 4.93 1.93 -13.58
C ASP A 96 4.80 3.46 -13.51
N ARG A 97 5.69 4.07 -12.73
CA ARG A 97 5.84 5.52 -12.70
C ARG A 97 6.43 5.96 -14.04
N GLY A 98 5.63 6.65 -14.84
CA GLY A 98 6.10 7.38 -16.03
C GLY A 98 7.00 8.57 -15.70
#